data_AF-A0A7R9QIW4-F1
#
_entry.id   AF-A0A7R9QIW4-F1
#
_cell.length_a   1.000
_cell.length_b   1.000
_cell.length_c   1.000
_cell.angle_alpha   90.00
_cell.angle_beta   90.00
_cell.angle_gamma   90.00
#
_symmetry.space_group_name_H-M   'P 1'
#
loop_
_entity.id
_entity.type
_entity.pdbx_description
1 polymer ?
#
loop_
_entity_poly.entity_id
_entity_poly.type
_entity_poly.pdbx_seq_one_letter_code
_entity_poly.pdbx_strand_id
1 'polypeptide(L)'
;MAKWGEGDPRWIVEERPDATNVNNWHWTEKNASNWSKEKLTQLLSALEVDESGVGLCRVSAVESIEGEAVANNRKGKLIFFYEWVIKCEWKGRLNGSDDEVKGTFEIPNLS
;
A
#
# COMPACT_ATOMS: atom_id res chain seq x y z
N MET A 1 -24.06 -24.61 -29.21
CA MET A 1 -24.90 -24.56 -28.01
C MET A 1 -24.95 -25.95 -27.43
N ALA A 2 -24.74 -26.10 -26.12
CA ALA A 2 -24.89 -27.38 -25.43
C ALA A 2 -26.33 -27.92 -25.61
N LYS A 3 -26.49 -29.23 -25.76
CA LYS A 3 -27.83 -29.84 -25.83
C LYS A 3 -28.47 -29.81 -24.45
N TRP A 4 -29.77 -29.52 -24.40
CA TRP A 4 -30.53 -29.52 -23.16
C TRP A 4 -30.46 -30.89 -22.47
N GLY A 5 -29.93 -30.94 -21.25
CA GLY A 5 -29.74 -32.17 -20.48
C GLY A 5 -28.36 -32.84 -20.59
N GLU A 6 -27.50 -32.39 -21.51
CA GLU A 6 -26.09 -32.81 -21.57
C GLU A 6 -25.22 -31.60 -21.18
N GLY A 7 -24.64 -31.63 -19.98
CA GLY A 7 -23.66 -30.62 -19.57
C GLY A 7 -22.48 -30.66 -20.55
N ASP A 8 -22.23 -29.56 -21.27
CA ASP A 8 -21.08 -29.46 -22.18
C ASP A 8 -19.80 -29.57 -21.33
N PRO A 9 -18.88 -30.51 -21.63
CA PRO A 9 -17.65 -30.69 -20.87
C PRO A 9 -16.78 -29.43 -20.79
N ARG A 10 -16.95 -28.47 -21.71
CA ARG A 10 -16.27 -27.17 -21.66
C ARG A 10 -16.82 -26.26 -20.55
N TRP A 11 -18.03 -26.53 -20.06
CA TRP A 11 -18.79 -25.72 -19.11
C TRP A 11 -18.97 -26.42 -17.75
N ILE A 12 -18.38 -27.61 -17.58
CA ILE A 12 -18.27 -28.26 -16.28
C ILE A 12 -17.21 -27.52 -15.47
N VAL A 13 -17.66 -26.64 -14.57
CA VAL A 13 -16.84 -26.19 -13.44
C VAL A 13 -16.80 -27.36 -12.46
N GLU A 14 -15.96 -28.34 -12.78
CA GLU A 14 -15.66 -29.43 -11.85
C GLU A 14 -15.02 -28.80 -10.61
N GLU A 15 -15.67 -28.96 -9.45
CA GLU A 15 -15.06 -28.65 -8.16
C GLU A 15 -13.81 -29.50 -8.04
N ARG A 16 -12.65 -28.90 -8.33
CA ARG A 16 -11.41 -29.63 -8.20
C ARG A 16 -11.15 -29.87 -6.72
N PRO A 17 -10.75 -31.08 -6.33
CA PRO A 17 -10.48 -31.41 -4.94
C PRO A 17 -9.29 -30.62 -4.35
N ASP A 18 -8.48 -29.97 -5.19
CA ASP A 18 -7.33 -29.15 -4.78
C ASP A 18 -7.70 -27.67 -4.53
N ALA A 19 -8.93 -27.24 -4.84
CA ALA A 19 -9.41 -25.86 -4.71
C ALA A 19 -8.48 -24.79 -5.33
N THR A 20 -7.64 -25.17 -6.29
CA THR A 20 -6.61 -24.29 -6.84
C THR A 20 -7.23 -23.19 -7.69
N ASN A 21 -6.96 -21.93 -7.36
CA ASN A 21 -7.34 -20.78 -8.18
C ASN A 21 -6.44 -20.64 -9.42
N VAL A 22 -6.69 -21.47 -10.42
CA VAL A 22 -5.93 -21.47 -11.68
C VAL A 22 -6.04 -20.10 -12.35
N ASN A 23 -4.89 -19.52 -12.69
CA ASN A 23 -4.77 -18.20 -13.35
C ASN A 23 -5.37 -17.01 -12.58
N ASN A 24 -5.61 -17.12 -11.27
CA ASN A 24 -6.30 -16.09 -10.47
C ASN A 24 -7.63 -15.63 -11.09
N TRP A 25 -8.38 -16.57 -11.64
CA TRP A 25 -9.68 -16.29 -12.26
C TRP A 25 -10.75 -15.96 -11.21
N HIS A 26 -10.72 -16.66 -10.07
CA HIS A 26 -11.58 -16.42 -8.93
C HIS A 26 -11.04 -15.30 -8.04
N TRP A 27 -11.93 -14.61 -7.33
CA TRP A 27 -11.57 -13.54 -6.41
C TRP A 27 -10.65 -14.06 -5.31
N THR A 28 -9.48 -13.45 -5.17
CA THR A 28 -8.61 -13.61 -4.01
C THR A 28 -8.27 -12.25 -3.45
N GLU A 29 -8.44 -12.11 -2.14
CA GLU A 29 -8.09 -10.91 -1.40
C GLU A 29 -6.91 -11.22 -0.49
N LYS A 30 -5.97 -10.29 -0.41
CA LYS A 30 -4.87 -10.32 0.54
C LYS A 30 -4.83 -9.01 1.30
N ASN A 31 -4.83 -9.10 2.62
CA ASN A 31 -4.55 -7.96 3.47
C ASN A 31 -3.08 -7.54 3.27
N ALA A 32 -2.88 -6.31 2.84
CA ALA A 32 -1.57 -5.70 2.64
C ALA A 32 -1.27 -4.63 3.70
N SER A 33 -2.16 -4.40 4.67
CA SER A 33 -2.06 -3.31 5.64
C SER A 33 -0.77 -3.36 6.46
N ASN A 34 -0.40 -4.53 6.99
CA ASN A 34 0.82 -4.65 7.81
C ASN A 34 2.08 -4.39 6.99
N TRP A 35 2.17 -5.01 5.80
CA TRP A 35 3.29 -4.79 4.88
C TRP A 35 3.40 -3.31 4.47
N SER A 36 2.27 -2.67 4.17
CA SER A 36 2.23 -1.26 3.80
C SER A 36 2.66 -0.36 4.95
N LYS A 37 2.23 -0.62 6.20
CA LYS A 37 2.67 0.14 7.38
C LYS A 37 4.18 0.07 7.57
N GLU A 38 4.75 -1.13 7.50
CA GLU A 38 6.20 -1.33 7.56
C GLU A 38 6.92 -0.58 6.42
N LYS A 39 6.40 -0.71 5.20
CA LYS A 39 7.02 -0.09 4.01
C LYS A 39 6.96 1.43 4.06
N LEU A 40 5.81 2.01 4.43
CA LEU A 40 5.63 3.44 4.59
C LEU A 40 6.54 3.99 5.68
N THR A 41 6.65 3.29 6.81
CA THR A 41 7.55 3.68 7.90
C THR A 41 9.00 3.74 7.41
N GLN A 42 9.46 2.69 6.72
CA GLN A 42 10.81 2.66 6.15
C GLN A 42 11.07 3.80 5.16
N LEU A 43 10.14 4.07 4.25
CA LEU A 43 10.29 5.13 3.24
C LEU A 43 10.29 6.52 3.88
N LEU A 44 9.39 6.78 4.83
CA LEU A 44 9.28 8.06 5.51
C LEU A 44 10.51 8.32 6.40
N SER A 45 10.97 7.33 7.15
CA SER A 45 12.18 7.47 7.98
C SER A 45 13.46 7.66 7.17
N ALA A 46 13.49 7.21 5.90
CA ALA A 46 14.61 7.43 5.00
C ALA A 46 14.49 8.75 4.21
N LEU A 47 13.40 9.50 4.36
CA LEU A 47 13.17 10.73 3.61
C LEU A 47 14.01 11.87 4.20
N GLU A 48 14.93 12.35 3.37
CA GLU A 48 15.78 13.50 3.64
C GLU A 48 15.73 14.43 2.43
N VAL A 49 15.51 15.71 2.70
CA VAL A 49 15.48 16.79 1.72
C VAL A 49 16.64 17.71 2.05
N ASP A 50 17.69 17.64 1.25
CA ASP A 50 18.84 18.55 1.31
C ASP A 50 18.80 19.46 0.08
N GLU A 51 18.53 20.75 0.31
CA GLU A 51 18.59 21.77 -0.73
C GLU A 51 19.74 22.74 -0.41
N SER A 52 20.77 22.72 -1.27
CA SER A 52 22.04 23.42 -1.04
C SER A 52 21.92 24.94 -0.80
N GLY A 53 20.81 25.56 -1.21
CA GLY A 53 20.54 26.98 -0.98
C GLY A 53 19.66 27.29 0.25
N VAL A 54 19.02 26.29 0.85
CA VAL A 54 17.97 26.48 1.86
C VAL A 54 18.36 25.81 3.17
N GLY A 55 18.60 24.50 3.16
CA GLY A 55 18.80 23.73 4.36
C GLY A 55 18.50 22.24 4.20
N LEU A 56 18.64 21.53 5.31
CA LEU A 56 18.38 20.11 5.45
C LEU A 56 17.07 19.91 6.23
N CYS A 57 16.20 19.02 5.76
CA CYS A 57 14.99 18.61 6.47
C CYS A 57 14.84 17.08 6.39
N ARG A 58 14.46 16.45 7.49
CA ARG A 58 14.22 15.01 7.54
C ARG A 58 13.05 14.68 8.46
N VAL A 59 12.40 13.56 8.19
CA VAL A 59 11.41 12.99 9.11
C VAL A 59 12.13 12.43 10.34
N SER A 60 11.72 12.85 11.53
CA SER A 60 12.32 12.35 12.77
C SER A 60 11.59 11.17 13.37
N ALA A 61 10.26 11.13 13.24
CA ALA A 61 9.43 10.06 13.77
C ALA A 61 8.14 9.94 12.96
N VAL A 62 7.65 8.70 12.82
CA VAL A 62 6.32 8.41 12.31
C VAL A 62 5.42 8.18 13.53
N GLU A 63 4.49 9.09 13.79
CA GLU A 63 3.61 9.01 14.95
C GLU A 63 2.50 7.98 14.76
N SER A 64 1.86 8.01 13.59
CA SER A 64 0.76 7.10 13.27
C SER A 64 0.62 6.87 11.77
N ILE A 65 0.24 5.64 11.42
CA ILE A 65 -0.20 5.22 10.09
C ILE A 65 -1.50 4.45 10.29
N GLU A 66 -2.60 5.13 10.08
CA GLU A 66 -3.95 4.61 10.27
C GLU A 66 -4.64 4.43 8.92
N GLY A 67 -5.36 3.33 8.76
CA GLY A 67 -5.97 2.96 7.49
C GLY A 67 -5.69 1.51 7.10
N GLU A 68 -5.96 1.21 5.84
CA GLU A 68 -5.91 -0.15 5.32
C GLU A 68 -5.41 -0.21 3.88
N ALA A 69 -4.88 -1.38 3.51
CA ALA A 69 -4.57 -1.71 2.14
C ALA A 69 -4.96 -3.16 1.86
N VAL A 70 -5.63 -3.38 0.72
CA VAL A 70 -6.01 -4.70 0.24
C VAL A 70 -5.58 -4.86 -1.22
N ALA A 71 -5.03 -6.03 -1.52
CA ALA A 71 -4.67 -6.43 -2.88
C ALA A 71 -5.59 -7.57 -3.32
N ASN A 72 -6.33 -7.32 -4.38
CA ASN A 72 -7.32 -8.22 -4.95
C ASN A 72 -6.86 -8.71 -6.31
N ASN A 73 -7.05 -10.00 -6.60
CA ASN A 73 -6.86 -10.53 -7.96
C ASN A 73 -8.19 -11.06 -8.49
N ARG A 74 -8.58 -10.58 -9.67
CA ARG A 74 -9.78 -11.02 -10.38
C ARG A 74 -9.50 -11.09 -11.87
N LYS A 75 -9.79 -12.25 -12.48
CA LYS A 75 -9.59 -12.46 -13.93
C LYS A 75 -8.17 -12.10 -14.38
N GLY A 76 -7.17 -12.39 -13.54
CA GLY A 76 -5.76 -12.06 -13.79
C GLY A 76 -5.40 -10.57 -13.70
N LYS A 77 -6.32 -9.70 -13.26
CA LYS A 77 -6.04 -8.29 -12.98
C LYS A 77 -5.84 -8.08 -11.49
N LEU A 78 -4.73 -7.43 -11.14
CA LEU A 78 -4.47 -6.93 -9.80
C LEU A 78 -5.24 -5.61 -9.60
N ILE A 79 -6.04 -5.55 -8.55
CA ILE A 79 -6.80 -4.38 -8.13
C ILE A 79 -6.39 -4.12 -6.69
N PHE A 80 -5.95 -2.92 -6.37
CA PHE A 80 -5.57 -2.54 -5.02
C PHE A 80 -6.44 -1.39 -4.56
N PHE A 81 -6.77 -1.41 -3.28
CA PHE A 81 -7.40 -0.31 -2.58
C PHE A 81 -6.55 -0.01 -1.38
N TYR A 82 -6.26 1.26 -1.16
CA TYR A 82 -5.60 1.70 0.06
C TYR A 82 -6.15 3.07 0.44
N GLU A 83 -6.14 3.34 1.73
CA GLU A 83 -6.44 4.65 2.28
C GLU A 83 -5.64 4.78 3.56
N TRP A 84 -4.87 5.85 3.68
CA TRP A 84 -4.02 6.10 4.85
C TRP A 84 -4.15 7.55 5.32
N VAL A 85 -4.21 7.68 6.65
CA VAL A 85 -3.91 8.90 7.40
C VAL A 85 -2.54 8.71 8.04
N ILE A 86 -1.60 9.60 7.73
CA ILE A 86 -0.21 9.51 8.21
C ILE A 86 0.12 10.78 8.98
N LYS A 87 0.62 10.62 10.21
CA LYS A 87 1.15 11.73 11.03
C LYS A 87 2.61 11.50 11.33
N CYS A 88 3.42 12.54 11.15
CA CYS A 88 4.86 12.47 11.29
C CYS A 88 5.41 13.74 11.94
N GLU A 89 6.53 13.58 12.63
CA GLU A 89 7.36 14.68 13.10
C GLU A 89 8.55 14.86 12.15
N TRP A 90 8.95 16.11 11.92
CA TRP A 90 10.11 16.46 11.11
C TRP A 90 11.05 17.38 11.88
N LYS A 91 12.32 17.35 11.49
CA LYS A 91 13.36 18.26 11.99
C LYS A 91 14.15 18.78 10.82
N GLY A 92 14.49 20.06 10.86
CA GLY A 92 15.29 20.68 9.81
C GLY A 92 16.18 21.79 10.34
N ARG A 93 17.17 22.14 9.54
CA ARG A 93 18.18 23.17 9.84
C ARG A 93 18.43 23.99 8.57
N LEU A 94 18.47 25.30 8.71
CA LEU A 94 18.79 26.21 7.62
C LEU A 94 20.30 26.33 7.42
N ASN A 95 20.74 26.54 6.17
CA ASN A 95 22.14 26.73 5.86
C ASN A 95 22.65 28.03 6.51
N GLY A 96 23.75 27.93 7.28
CA GLY A 96 24.34 29.06 7.99
C GLY A 96 23.74 29.38 9.37
N SER A 97 22.72 28.64 9.82
CA SER A 97 22.25 28.66 11.22
C SER A 97 22.58 27.33 11.91
N ASP A 98 22.79 27.34 13.23
CA ASP A 98 22.90 26.13 14.08
C ASP A 98 21.57 25.71 14.71
N ASP A 99 20.50 26.48 14.49
CA ASP A 99 19.20 26.21 15.09
C ASP A 99 18.48 25.05 14.38
N GLU A 100 18.07 24.04 15.15
CA GLU A 100 17.22 22.94 14.69
C GLU A 100 15.74 23.31 14.91
N VAL A 101 14.98 23.40 13.82
CA VAL A 101 13.54 23.61 13.82
C VAL A 101 12.83 22.26 13.79
N LYS A 102 11.74 22.14 14.55
CA LYS A 102 10.93 20.92 14.62
C LYS A 102 9.48 21.25 14.32
N GLY A 103 8.76 20.31 13.73
CA GLY A 103 7.34 20.44 13.52
C GLY A 103 6.69 19.09 13.27
N THR A 104 5.38 19.12 13.07
CA THR A 104 4.60 17.95 12.69
C THR A 104 3.89 18.20 11.37
N PHE A 105 3.61 17.14 10.63
CA PHE A 105 2.77 17.19 9.44
C PHE A 105 1.82 15.99 9.40
N GLU A 106 0.69 16.20 8.74
CA GLU A 106 -0.35 15.19 8.55
C GLU A 106 -0.68 15.07 7.07
N ILE A 107 -0.75 13.83 6.58
CA ILE A 107 -1.26 13.46 5.27
C ILE A 107 -2.64 12.83 5.52
N PRO A 108 -3.74 13.58 5.35
CA PRO A 108 -5.06 13.11 5.75
C PRO A 108 -5.71 12.14 4.78
N ASN A 109 -5.18 12.01 3.55
CA ASN A 109 -5.75 11.13 2.54
C ASN A 109 -4.68 10.72 1.52
N LEU A 110 -4.01 9.60 1.81
CA LEU A 110 -3.21 8.87 0.82
C LEU A 110 -4.02 7.66 0.34
N SER A 111 -4.63 7.76 -0.84
CA SER A 111 -5.47 6.73 -1.49
C SER A 111 -5.11 6.45 -2.94
#